data_AF-A0A837NPY5-F1
#
_entry.id   AF-A0A837NPY5-F1
#
_cell.length_a   1.000
_cell.length_b   1.000
_cell.length_c   1.000
_cell.angle_alpha   90.00
_cell.angle_beta   90.00
_cell.angle_gamma   90.00
#
_symmetry.space_group_name_H-M   'P 1'
#
loop_
_entity.id
_entity.type
_entity.pdbx_description
1 polymer ?
#
loop_
_entity_poly.entity_id
_entity_poly.type
_entity_poly.pdbx_seq_one_letter_code
_entity_poly.pdbx_strand_id
1 'polypeptide(L)'
;MFGILMLAAFVIGSEWLVSRGVMPAYLIKARTGQTLWRALLSILVTVGLVGWLHLPAVIAIVVTIYFATIIANRYLQVFEAMERGKRG
;
A
#
# COMPACT_ATOMS: atom_id res chain seq x y z
N MET A 1 14.01 21.91 9.30
CA MET A 1 14.27 21.68 7.86
C MET A 1 14.48 20.19 7.52
N PHE A 2 15.24 19.41 8.29
CA PHE A 2 15.45 17.98 8.03
C PHE A 2 14.16 17.13 7.96
N GLY A 3 13.19 17.36 8.84
CA GLY A 3 11.93 16.59 8.85
C GLY A 3 11.06 16.79 7.59
N ILE A 4 11.14 17.97 6.96
CA ILE A 4 10.36 18.29 5.74
C ILE A 4 10.99 17.60 4.53
N LEU A 5 12.32 17.55 4.46
CA LEU A 5 13.04 16.81 3.41
C LEU A 5 12.78 15.30 3.50
N MET A 6 12.73 14.75 4.71
CA MET A 6 12.42 13.33 4.93
C MET A 6 10.99 12.99 4.54
N LEU A 7 10.03 13.86 4.86
CA LEU A 7 8.65 13.77 4.40
C LEU A 7 8.55 13.84 2.88
N ALA A 8 9.22 14.81 2.25
CA ALA A 8 9.20 14.98 0.80
C ALA A 8 9.77 13.74 0.08
N ALA A 9 10.90 13.21 0.55
CA ALA A 9 11.48 11.98 0.01
C ALA A 9 10.53 10.78 0.15
N PHE A 10 9.84 10.67 1.29
CA PHE A 10 8.86 9.61 1.53
C PHE A 10 7.65 9.73 0.60
N VAL A 11 7.11 10.94 0.45
CA VAL A 11 5.97 11.23 -0.43
C VAL A 11 6.35 10.93 -1.89
N ILE A 12 7.49 11.43 -2.37
CA ILE A 12 7.95 11.20 -3.75
C ILE A 12 8.19 9.70 -3.99
N GLY A 13 8.81 9.00 -3.04
CA GLY A 13 9.01 7.55 -3.14
C GLY A 13 7.68 6.80 -3.19
N SER A 14 6.71 7.19 -2.36
CA SER A 14 5.38 6.57 -2.34
C SER A 14 4.61 6.83 -3.65
N GLU A 15 4.61 8.05 -4.17
CA GLU A 15 3.97 8.38 -5.46
C GLU A 15 4.63 7.63 -6.61
N TRP A 16 5.96 7.48 -6.59
CA TRP A 16 6.67 6.71 -7.60
C TRP A 16 6.30 5.22 -7.56
N LEU A 17 6.17 4.64 -6.37
CA LEU A 17 5.70 3.26 -6.20
C LEU A 17 4.22 3.08 -6.61
N VAL A 18 3.34 4.03 -6.28
CA VAL A 18 1.92 4.04 -6.69
C VAL A 18 1.81 4.13 -8.20
N SER A 19 2.45 5.13 -8.81
CA SER A 19 2.36 5.42 -10.25
C SER A 19 2.88 4.28 -11.12
N ARG A 20 3.88 3.55 -10.64
CA ARG A 20 4.40 2.36 -11.32
C ARG A 20 3.63 1.07 -11.00
N GLY A 21 2.62 1.12 -10.14
CA GLY A 21 1.86 -0.05 -9.70
C GLY A 21 2.75 -1.12 -9.05
N VAL A 22 3.89 -0.72 -8.49
CA VAL A 22 4.87 -1.66 -7.92
C VAL A 22 4.27 -2.21 -6.65
N MET A 23 3.75 -3.43 -6.72
CA MET A 23 3.32 -4.16 -5.53
C MET A 23 4.54 -4.76 -4.82
N PRO A 24 4.62 -4.70 -3.49
CA PRO A 24 5.67 -5.36 -2.76
C PRO A 24 5.63 -6.88 -2.98
N ALA A 25 6.79 -7.51 -3.16
CA ALA A 25 6.89 -8.94 -3.47
C ALA A 25 6.20 -9.86 -2.44
N TYR A 26 6.12 -9.41 -1.18
CA TYR A 26 5.42 -10.11 -0.10
C TYR A 26 3.89 -10.05 -0.21
N LEU A 27 3.34 -9.06 -0.93
CA LEU A 27 1.93 -9.00 -1.28
C LEU A 27 1.68 -9.82 -2.56
N ILE A 28 2.51 -9.69 -3.60
CA ILE A 28 2.32 -10.38 -4.88
C ILE A 28 2.09 -11.89 -4.71
N LYS A 29 2.92 -12.57 -3.91
CA LYS A 29 2.83 -14.02 -3.69
C LYS A 29 1.71 -14.47 -2.72
N ALA A 30 1.02 -13.55 -2.05
CA ALA A 30 -0.02 -13.88 -1.08
C ALA A 30 -1.37 -14.20 -1.76
N ARG A 31 -2.15 -15.15 -1.24
CA ARG A 31 -3.57 -15.32 -1.66
C ARG A 31 -4.35 -14.02 -1.40
N THR A 32 -5.42 -13.75 -2.16
CA THR A 32 -6.21 -12.51 -2.05
C THR A 32 -6.65 -12.19 -0.61
N GLY A 33 -7.12 -13.19 0.15
CA GLY A 33 -7.46 -13.03 1.58
C GLY A 33 -6.26 -12.77 2.50
N GLN A 34 -5.08 -13.30 2.18
CA GLN A 34 -3.84 -13.03 2.93
C GLN A 34 -3.24 -11.66 2.57
N THR A 35 -3.57 -11.13 1.40
CA THR A 35 -3.13 -9.79 0.96
C THR A 35 -3.75 -8.72 1.84
N LEU A 36 -5.05 -8.84 2.12
CA LEU A 36 -5.79 -7.94 2.98
C LEU A 36 -5.20 -7.93 4.40
N TRP A 37 -4.99 -9.12 4.98
CA TRP A 37 -4.39 -9.24 6.31
C TRP A 37 -2.97 -8.70 6.38
N ARG A 38 -2.11 -8.98 5.39
CA ARG A 38 -0.74 -8.46 5.34
C ARG A 38 -0.70 -6.94 5.16
N ALA A 39 -1.60 -6.38 4.36
CA ALA A 39 -1.75 -4.94 4.19
C ALA A 39 -2.24 -4.27 5.48
N LEU A 40 -3.24 -4.84 6.16
CA LEU A 40 -3.69 -4.37 7.47
C LEU A 40 -2.56 -4.40 8.51
N LEU A 41 -1.81 -5.50 8.57
CA LEU A 41 -0.73 -5.68 9.53
C LEU A 41 0.43 -4.69 9.28
N SER A 42 0.75 -4.42 8.01
CA SER A 42 1.76 -3.42 7.64
C SER A 42 1.31 -1.98 7.90
N ILE A 43 0.03 -1.65 7.68
CA ILE A 43 -0.54 -0.37 8.13
C ILE A 43 -0.42 -0.24 9.65
N LEU A 44 -0.82 -1.28 10.41
CA LEU A 44 -0.79 -1.26 11.87
C LEU A 44 0.64 -1.07 12.42
N VAL A 45 1.62 -1.78 11.86
CA VAL A 45 3.04 -1.63 12.20
C VAL A 45 3.53 -0.22 11.87
N THR A 46 3.11 0.33 10.73
CA THR A 46 3.54 1.66 10.31
C THR A 46 2.94 2.74 11.21
N VAL A 47 1.65 2.64 11.56
CA VAL A 47 0.99 3.54 12.51
C VAL A 47 1.66 3.46 13.89
N GLY A 48 1.98 2.25 14.36
CA GLY A 48 2.69 2.04 15.62
C GLY A 48 4.09 2.65 15.62
N LEU A 49 4.86 2.49 14.55
CA LEU A 49 6.19 3.10 14.39
C LEU A 49 6.12 4.62 14.30
N VAL A 50 5.13 5.16 13.58
CA VAL A 50 4.92 6.60 13.45
C VAL A 50 4.60 7.23 14.81
N GLY A 51 3.72 6.58 15.60
CA GLY A 51 3.42 7.00 16.97
C GLY A 51 4.63 6.90 17.91
N TRP A 52 5.36 5.78 17.86
CA TRP A 52 6.51 5.51 18.72
C TRP A 52 7.69 6.46 18.47
N LEU A 53 7.98 6.78 17.21
CA LEU A 53 9.08 7.66 16.81
C LEU A 53 8.67 9.13 16.72
N HIS A 54 7.45 9.46 17.11
CA HIS A 54 6.86 10.81 16.98
C HIS A 54 7.03 11.39 15.57
N LEU A 55 6.93 10.52 14.57
CA LEU A 55 7.05 10.89 13.18
C LEU A 55 5.75 11.60 12.74
N PRO A 56 5.82 12.40 11.66
CA PRO A 56 4.65 13.10 11.15
C PRO A 56 3.53 12.13 10.76
N ALA A 57 2.31 12.39 11.23
CA ALA A 57 1.12 11.57 10.95
C ALA A 57 0.84 11.40 9.44
N VAL A 58 1.31 12.34 8.61
CA VAL A 58 1.26 12.29 7.15
C VAL A 58 1.87 11.00 6.59
N ILE A 59 2.93 10.45 7.22
CA ILE A 59 3.56 9.20 6.79
C ILE A 59 2.58 8.02 6.87
N ALA A 60 1.84 7.92 7.98
CA ALA A 60 0.83 6.88 8.16
C ALA A 60 -0.32 7.01 7.16
N ILE A 61 -0.74 8.24 6.87
CA ILE A 61 -1.80 8.53 5.88
C ILE A 61 -1.37 8.06 4.50
N VAL A 62 -0.17 8.44 4.06
CA VAL A 62 0.38 8.07 2.74
C VAL A 62 0.50 6.55 2.60
N VAL A 63 0.97 5.87 3.63
CA VAL A 63 1.08 4.40 3.65
C VAL A 63 -0.30 3.74 3.56
N THR A 64 -1.28 4.26 4.29
CA THR A 64 -2.65 3.76 4.24
C THR A 64 -3.25 3.90 2.85
N ILE A 65 -3.06 5.06 2.19
CA ILE A 65 -3.51 5.29 0.82
C ILE A 65 -2.84 4.29 -0.13
N TYR A 66 -1.52 4.11 -0.04
CA TYR A 66 -0.77 3.18 -0.88
C TYR A 66 -1.30 1.74 -0.78
N PHE A 67 -1.47 1.24 0.45
CA PHE A 67 -2.01 -0.11 0.65
C PHE A 67 -3.47 -0.23 0.20
N ALA A 68 -4.29 0.79 0.40
CA ALA A 68 -5.67 0.81 -0.10
C ALA A 68 -5.72 0.72 -1.63
N THR A 69 -4.86 1.45 -2.34
CA THR A 69 -4.75 1.37 -3.81
C THR A 69 -4.32 -0.02 -4.26
N ILE A 70 -3.34 -0.64 -3.59
CA ILE A 70 -2.90 -2.01 -3.88
C ILE A 70 -4.04 -3.01 -3.71
N ILE A 71 -4.77 -2.93 -2.60
CA ILE A 71 -5.91 -3.82 -2.33
C ILE A 71 -6.95 -3.64 -3.43
N ALA A 72 -7.38 -2.41 -3.70
CA ALA A 72 -8.38 -2.10 -4.72
C ALA A 72 -7.99 -2.65 -6.10
N ASN A 73 -6.74 -2.43 -6.52
CA ASN A 73 -6.25 -2.90 -7.81
C ASN A 73 -6.23 -4.43 -7.89
N ARG A 74 -5.90 -5.12 -6.79
CA ARG A 74 -5.93 -6.59 -6.75
C ARG A 74 -7.34 -7.16 -6.82
N TYR A 75 -8.31 -6.53 -6.16
CA TYR A 75 -9.71 -6.93 -6.25
C TYR A 75 -10.26 -6.71 -7.67
N LEU A 76 -9.91 -5.58 -8.31
CA LEU A 76 -10.27 -5.31 -9.70
C LEU A 76 -9.71 -6.36 -10.66
N GLN A 77 -8.43 -6.74 -10.53
CA GLN A 77 -7.83 -7.80 -11.35
C GLN A 77 -8.55 -9.15 -11.20
N VAL A 78 -8.97 -9.50 -9.99
CA VAL A 78 -9.72 -10.74 -9.72
C VAL A 78 -11.13 -10.66 -10.33
N PHE A 79 -11.79 -9.50 -10.26
CA PHE A 79 -13.07 -9.26 -10.92
C PHE A 79 -12.97 -9.33 -12.45
N GLU A 80 -11.97 -8.67 -13.06
CA GLU A 80 -11.71 -8.74 -14.50
C GLU A 80 -11.41 -10.16 -14.96
N ALA A 81 -10.66 -10.94 -14.18
CA ALA A 81 -10.39 -12.35 -14.47
C ALA A 81 -11.68 -13.19 -14.44
N MET A 82 -12.61 -12.92 -13.51
CA MET A 82 -13.91 -13.57 -13.45
C MET A 82 -14.84 -13.16 -14.60
N GLU A 83 -14.83 -11.88 -15.01
CA GLU A 83 -15.60 -11.41 -16.17
C GLU A 83 -15.08 -11.96 -17.49
N ARG A 84 -13.76 -12.07 -17.67
CA ARG A 84 -13.16 -12.72 -18.85
C ARG A 84 -13.50 -14.20 -18.92
N GLY A 85 -13.54 -14.91 -17.78
CA GLY A 85 -13.95 -16.31 -17.72
C GLY A 85 -15.44 -16.57 -18.02
N LYS A 86 -16.29 -15.54 -17.89
CA LYS A 86 -17.73 -15.60 -18.25
C LYS A 86 -18.03 -15.27 -19.71
N ARG A 87 -17.05 -14.73 -20.45
CA ARG A 87 -17.15 -14.40 -21.89
C ARG A 87 -16.56 -15.47 -22.81
N GLY A 88 -16.08 -16.59 -22.26
CA GLY A 88 -15.61 -17.77 -23.01
C GLY A 88 -16.68 -18.84 -23.10
#